data_AF-A0A962BZR0-F1
#
_entry.id   AF-A0A962BZR0-F1
#
_cell.length_a   1.000
_cell.length_b   1.000
_cell.length_c   1.000
_cell.angle_alpha   90.00
_cell.angle_beta   90.00
_cell.angle_gamma   90.00
#
_symmetry.space_group_name_H-M   'P 1'
#
loop_
_entity.id
_entity.type
_entity.pdbx_description
1 polymer ?
#
loop_
_entity_poly.entity_id
_entity_poly.type
_entity_poly.pdbx_seq_one_letter_code
_entity_poly.pdbx_strand_id
1 'polypeptide(L)'
;MTLDLVDAGRELPNEINVVIEIPKDSEPVKYEVDKSTGAMFVDRVLSTPMRYPCNYGYVPRTLCGDGDPVDVMVVLPLPLVPGSVIRCRPVGVLKMEDD
;
A
#
# COMPACT_ATOMS: atom_id res chain seq x y z
N MET A 1 -15.46 -4.49 -7.28
CA MET A 1 -14.55 -5.66 -7.22
C MET A 1 -14.39 -6.12 -5.77
N THR A 2 -13.78 -7.28 -5.51
CA THR A 2 -13.71 -7.86 -4.15
C THR A 2 -12.89 -7.01 -3.17
N LEU A 3 -11.85 -6.32 -3.64
CA LEU A 3 -11.04 -5.42 -2.80
C LEU A 3 -11.78 -4.13 -2.42
N ASP A 4 -12.71 -3.62 -3.25
CA ASP A 4 -13.53 -2.43 -2.93
C ASP A 4 -14.51 -2.70 -1.79
N LEU A 5 -14.78 -3.97 -1.48
CA LEU A 5 -15.60 -4.40 -0.37
C LEU A 5 -14.84 -4.38 0.96
N VAL A 6 -13.51 -4.18 0.93
CA VAL A 6 -12.69 -4.04 2.14
C VAL A 6 -12.88 -2.63 2.69
N ASP A 7 -13.34 -2.53 3.94
CA ASP A 7 -13.45 -1.25 4.65
C ASP A 7 -12.06 -0.69 4.98
N ALA A 8 -11.97 0.64 5.15
CA ALA A 8 -10.71 1.31 5.53
C ALA A 8 -10.15 0.84 6.88
N GLY A 9 -10.98 0.30 7.77
CA GLY A 9 -10.60 -0.18 9.09
C GLY A 9 -11.82 -0.35 10.00
N ARG A 10 -11.65 -1.04 11.14
CA ARG A 10 -12.74 -1.26 12.11
C ARG A 10 -12.85 -0.14 13.15
N GLU A 11 -11.75 0.54 13.45
CA GLU A 11 -11.67 1.57 14.48
C GLU A 11 -10.75 2.71 14.01
N LEU A 12 -11.21 3.49 13.05
CA LEU A 12 -10.42 4.59 12.48
C LEU A 12 -10.26 5.74 13.49
N PRO A 13 -9.08 6.39 13.61
CA PRO A 13 -7.83 6.13 12.87
C PRO A 13 -6.88 5.13 13.56
N ASN A 14 -7.31 4.47 14.64
CA ASN A 14 -6.46 3.60 15.46
C ASN A 14 -6.16 2.24 14.81
N GLU A 15 -7.07 1.69 14.02
CA GLU A 15 -6.91 0.45 13.28
C GLU A 15 -7.37 0.62 11.82
N ILE A 16 -6.44 0.40 10.88
CA ILE A 16 -6.66 0.47 9.44
C ILE A 16 -6.42 -0.89 8.77
N ASN A 17 -7.11 -1.12 7.66
CA ASN A 17 -6.79 -2.19 6.72
C ASN A 17 -5.84 -1.62 5.65
N VAL A 18 -4.82 -2.38 5.28
CA VAL A 18 -3.89 -2.03 4.21
C VAL A 18 -3.88 -3.16 3.20
N VAL A 19 -4.13 -2.84 1.93
CA VAL A 19 -3.97 -3.74 0.79
C VAL A 19 -2.52 -3.67 0.36
N ILE A 20 -1.79 -4.79 0.41
CA ILE A 20 -0.37 -4.83 0.06
C ILE A 20 -0.18 -4.86 -1.45
N GLU A 21 0.68 -3.98 -1.95
CA GLU A 21 1.04 -3.92 -3.37
C GLU A 21 2.47 -4.40 -3.59
N ILE A 22 3.39 -3.99 -2.72
CA ILE A 22 4.82 -4.29 -2.88
C ILE A 22 5.34 -4.94 -1.60
N PRO A 23 5.79 -6.20 -1.66
CA PRO A 23 6.37 -6.88 -0.51
C PRO A 23 7.70 -6.26 -0.09
N LYS A 24 8.02 -6.38 1.20
CA LYS A 24 9.37 -6.06 1.71
C LYS A 24 10.45 -6.82 0.91
N ASP A 25 11.57 -6.15 0.61
CA ASP A 25 12.74 -6.70 -0.09
C ASP A 25 12.44 -7.30 -1.48
N SER A 26 11.29 -6.98 -2.09
CA SER A 26 10.94 -7.47 -3.42
C SER A 26 11.92 -6.98 -4.49
N GLU A 27 11.84 -7.61 -5.67
CA GLU A 27 12.50 -7.08 -6.87
C GLU A 27 12.05 -5.62 -7.14
N PRO A 28 12.88 -4.80 -7.81
CA PRO A 28 12.67 -3.37 -8.01
C PRO A 28 11.56 -3.10 -9.05
N VAL A 29 10.33 -3.50 -8.73
CA VAL A 29 9.13 -3.28 -9.54
C VAL A 29 8.08 -2.61 -8.65
N LYS A 30 7.61 -1.44 -9.07
CA LYS A 30 6.47 -0.77 -8.46
C LYS A 30 5.22 -1.38 -9.06
N TYR A 31 4.52 -2.15 -8.25
CA TYR A 31 3.19 -2.65 -8.57
C TYR A 31 2.13 -1.73 -7.99
N GLU A 32 0.95 -1.75 -8.60
CA GLU A 32 -0.20 -0.99 -8.17
C GLU A 32 -1.49 -1.75 -8.48
N VAL A 33 -2.46 -1.72 -7.58
CA VAL A 33 -3.80 -2.24 -7.85
C VAL A 33 -4.55 -1.23 -8.69
N ASP A 34 -4.90 -1.61 -9.92
CA ASP A 34 -5.82 -0.84 -10.75
C ASP A 34 -7.21 -0.85 -10.11
N LYS A 35 -7.72 0.33 -9.74
CA LYS A 35 -8.98 0.45 -9.00
C LYS A 35 -10.21 0.07 -9.84
N SER A 36 -10.08 0.02 -11.16
CA SER A 36 -11.19 -0.29 -12.08
C SER A 36 -11.38 -1.79 -12.34
N THR A 37 -10.30 -2.56 -12.30
CA THR A 37 -10.28 -4.01 -12.55
C THR A 37 -9.93 -4.83 -11.31
N GLY A 38 -9.28 -4.22 -10.31
CA GLY A 38 -8.82 -4.88 -9.09
C GLY A 38 -7.61 -5.79 -9.32
N ALA A 39 -6.99 -5.71 -10.49
CA ALA A 39 -5.80 -6.48 -10.83
C ALA A 39 -4.53 -5.73 -10.41
N MET A 40 -3.48 -6.48 -10.12
CA MET A 40 -2.13 -5.95 -9.91
C MET A 40 -1.50 -5.61 -11.26
N PHE A 41 -1.23 -4.32 -11.48
CA PHE A 41 -0.51 -3.80 -12.64
C PHE A 41 0.94 -3.48 -12.30
N VAL A 42 1.79 -3.51 -13.32
CA VAL A 42 3.15 -2.96 -13.24
C VAL A 42 3.06 -1.48 -13.61
N ASP A 43 3.29 -0.58 -12.66
CA ASP A 43 3.42 0.86 -12.94
C ASP A 43 4.79 1.10 -13.60
N ARG A 44 5.87 0.68 -12.95
CA ARG A 44 7.24 0.81 -13.50
C ARG A 44 8.25 -0.13 -12.86
N VAL A 45 9.35 -0.37 -13.58
CA VAL A 45 10.57 -0.99 -13.04
C VAL A 45 11.49 0.10 -12.53
N LEU A 46 11.96 -0.02 -11.29
CA LEU A 46 12.85 0.97 -10.67
C LEU A 46 14.28 0.81 -11.23
N SER A 47 14.91 1.92 -11.60
CA SER A 47 16.27 1.95 -12.12
C SER A 47 17.35 1.97 -11.04
N THR A 48 16.98 2.38 -9.82
CA THR A 48 17.89 2.45 -8.66
C THR A 48 18.09 1.07 -8.04
N PRO A 49 19.30 0.74 -7.55
CA PRO A 49 19.59 -0.52 -6.86
C PRO A 49 19.07 -0.49 -5.40
N MET A 50 17.79 -0.16 -5.23
CA MET A 50 17.11 -0.06 -3.95
C MET A 50 15.92 -1.03 -3.90
N ARG A 51 15.56 -1.47 -2.69
CA ARG A 51 14.40 -2.32 -2.42
C ARG A 51 13.54 -1.67 -1.35
N TYR A 52 12.25 -1.99 -1.35
CA TYR A 52 11.33 -1.47 -0.33
C TYR A 52 11.71 -2.02 1.06
N PRO A 53 11.99 -1.15 2.04
CA PRO A 53 12.45 -1.58 3.37
C PRO A 53 11.32 -2.16 4.23
N CYS A 54 10.07 -1.98 3.81
CA CYS A 54 8.83 -2.43 4.46
C CYS A 54 7.85 -2.90 3.40
N ASN A 55 6.76 -3.57 3.80
CA ASN A 55 5.67 -3.81 2.87
C ASN A 55 4.97 -2.49 2.58
N TYR A 56 4.63 -2.25 1.31
CA TYR A 56 3.99 -1.03 0.85
C TYR A 56 2.62 -1.35 0.27
N GLY A 57 1.68 -0.45 0.49
CA GLY A 57 0.33 -0.55 -0.04
C GLY A 57 -0.51 0.65 0.38
N TYR A 58 -1.83 0.52 0.28
CA TYR A 58 -2.75 1.64 0.50
C TYR A 58 -3.93 1.26 1.41
N VAL A 59 -4.55 2.27 2.02
CA VAL A 59 -5.81 2.13 2.77
C VAL A 59 -7.00 2.23 1.82
N PRO A 60 -7.82 1.18 1.65
CA PRO A 60 -8.98 1.25 0.77
C PRO A 60 -10.00 2.26 1.30
N ARG A 61 -10.82 2.84 0.41
CA ARG A 61 -11.87 3.83 0.76
C ARG A 61 -11.35 5.08 1.47
N THR A 62 -10.15 5.51 1.11
CA THR A 62 -9.60 6.81 1.49
C THR A 62 -9.30 7.62 0.23
N LEU A 63 -9.13 8.93 0.39
CA LEU A 63 -8.81 9.85 -0.70
C LEU A 63 -7.88 10.95 -0.17
N CYS A 64 -6.71 11.05 -0.77
CA CYS A 64 -5.72 12.10 -0.55
C CYS A 64 -5.95 13.29 -1.51
N GLY A 65 -5.20 14.37 -1.31
CA GLY A 65 -5.34 15.60 -2.10
C GLY A 65 -4.91 15.48 -3.57
N ASP A 66 -4.14 14.44 -3.89
CA ASP A 66 -3.68 14.05 -5.23
C ASP A 66 -4.69 13.17 -5.98
N GLY A 67 -5.74 12.68 -5.31
CA GLY A 67 -6.77 11.83 -5.89
C GLY A 67 -6.58 10.33 -5.65
N ASP A 68 -5.50 9.94 -4.97
CA ASP A 68 -5.20 8.53 -4.68
C ASP A 68 -5.53 8.16 -3.22
N PRO A 69 -5.66 6.87 -2.89
CA PRO A 69 -5.82 6.46 -1.50
C PRO A 69 -4.56 6.73 -0.67
N VAL A 70 -4.70 6.76 0.65
CA VAL A 70 -3.57 6.97 1.57
C VAL A 70 -2.59 5.80 1.48
N ASP A 71 -1.33 6.10 1.17
CA ASP A 71 -0.23 5.15 1.19
C ASP A 71 0.25 4.79 2.60
N VAL A 72 0.68 3.55 2.78
CA VAL A 72 1.13 3.01 4.07
C VAL A 72 2.35 2.12 3.90
N MET A 73 3.37 2.37 4.73
CA MET A 73 4.48 1.45 4.96
C MET A 73 4.19 0.58 6.19
N VAL A 74 4.02 -0.73 5.98
CA VAL A 74 3.78 -1.71 7.04
C VAL A 74 5.10 -2.34 7.47
N VAL A 75 5.56 -1.94 8.66
CA VAL A 75 6.78 -2.45 9.28
C VAL A 75 6.54 -3.84 9.86
N LEU A 76 7.08 -4.86 9.19
CA LEU A 76 7.04 -6.27 9.59
C LEU A 76 8.36 -6.93 9.13
N PRO A 77 8.95 -7.86 9.90
CA PRO A 77 10.17 -8.56 9.46
C PRO A 77 9.94 -9.51 8.27
N LEU A 78 8.68 -9.81 7.94
CA LEU A 78 8.30 -10.74 6.88
C LEU A 78 7.72 -10.00 5.67
N PRO A 79 8.04 -10.43 4.44
CA PRO A 79 7.32 -9.99 3.25
C PRO A 79 5.90 -10.56 3.24
N LEU A 80 4.95 -9.77 2.75
CA LEU A 80 3.55 -10.17 2.59
C LEU A 80 3.23 -10.46 1.12
N VAL A 81 2.12 -11.16 0.88
CA VAL A 81 1.67 -11.50 -0.48
C VAL A 81 1.00 -10.26 -1.11
N PRO A 82 1.33 -9.89 -2.36
CA PRO A 82 0.61 -8.84 -3.09
C PRO A 82 -0.90 -9.13 -3.17
N GLY A 83 -1.73 -8.11 -2.99
CA GLY A 83 -3.19 -8.21 -2.91
C GLY A 83 -3.75 -8.72 -1.57
N SER A 84 -2.90 -9.12 -0.63
CA SER A 84 -3.35 -9.49 0.73
C SER A 84 -3.72 -8.24 1.54
N VAL A 85 -4.63 -8.42 2.51
CA VAL A 85 -5.07 -7.35 3.41
C VAL A 85 -4.52 -7.61 4.81
N ILE A 86 -3.83 -6.62 5.38
CA ILE A 86 -3.35 -6.66 6.76
C ILE A 86 -4.00 -5.55 7.59
N ARG A 87 -4.40 -5.90 8.82
CA ARG A 87 -4.81 -4.92 9.83
C ARG A 87 -3.59 -4.38 10.54
N CYS A 88 -3.47 -3.06 10.62
CA CYS A 88 -2.35 -2.42 11.30
C CYS A 88 -2.77 -1.14 12.02
N ARG A 89 -1.91 -0.70 12.92
CA ARG A 89 -2.08 0.52 13.71
C ARG A 89 -1.11 1.59 13.17
N PRO A 90 -1.59 2.76 12.75
CA PRO A 90 -0.71 3.88 12.39
C PRO A 90 0.12 4.34 13.58
N VAL A 91 1.41 4.60 13.38
CA VAL A 91 2.35 5.03 14.44
C VAL A 91 3.06 6.35 14.14
N GLY A 92 2.98 6.83 12.91
CA GLY A 92 3.62 8.06 12.47
C GLY A 92 3.32 8.33 11.00
N VAL A 93 3.76 9.48 10.51
CA VAL A 93 3.62 9.88 9.10
C VAL A 93 4.94 10.47 8.62
N LEU A 94 5.40 10.02 7.45
CA LEU A 94 6.50 10.65 6.74
C LEU A 94 5.89 11.71 5.82
N LYS A 95 6.20 12.99 6.09
CA LYS A 95 5.78 14.09 5.21
C LYS A 95 6.85 14.28 4.14
N MET A 96 6.42 14.29 2.89
CA MET A 96 7.26 14.52 1.73
C MET A 96 6.59 15.57 0.84
N GLU A 97 7.40 16.28 0.07
CA GLU A 97 6.97 17.16 -1.00
C GLU A 97 7.75 16.69 -2.23
N ASP A 98 7.02 16.38 -3.30
CA ASP A 98 7.54 16.09 -4.62
C ASP A 98 7.08 17.17 -5.63
N ASP A 99 7.55 17.06 -6.87
CA ASP A 99 7.39 18.07 -7.93
C ASP A 99 5.98 18.09 -8.56
#